data_AF-A0A3C1P187-F1
#
_entry.id   AF-A0A3C1P187-F1
#
_cell.length_a   1.000
_cell.length_b   1.000
_cell.length_c   1.000
_cell.angle_alpha   90.00
_cell.angle_beta   90.00
_cell.angle_gamma   90.00
#
_symmetry.space_group_name_H-M   'P 1'
#
loop_
_entity.id
_entity.type
_entity.pdbx_description
1 polymer ?
#
loop_
_entity_poly.entity_id
_entity_poly.type
_entity_poly.pdbx_seq_one_letter_code
_entity_poly.pdbx_strand_id
1 'polypeptide(L)'
;RVIGQEQAIKALSKSIRRTRAGLKDPKRPSGSFIFAGPSGVGKTELSKTLAEFLFGDEDALIALDMSEFSERHTASRLFGSPPGYVGYEEGGQLT
;
A
#
# COMPACT_ATOMS: atom_id res chain seq x y z
N ARG A 1 16.13 10.09 -4.33
CA ARG A 1 16.03 9.13 -3.21
C ARG A 1 16.20 7.69 -3.68
N VAL A 2 15.51 7.22 -4.72
CA VAL A 2 15.65 5.83 -5.23
C VAL A 2 16.61 5.75 -6.42
N ILE A 3 17.61 4.84 -6.37
CA ILE A 3 18.61 4.61 -7.42
C ILE A 3 18.54 3.13 -7.85
N GLY A 4 18.66 2.84 -9.15
CA GLY A 4 18.75 1.46 -9.66
C GLY A 4 17.40 0.72 -9.75
N GLN A 5 16.28 1.46 -9.76
CA GLN A 5 14.91 0.93 -9.83
C GLN A 5 14.14 1.49 -11.04
N GLU A 6 14.83 1.71 -12.16
CA GLU A 6 14.33 2.46 -13.32
C GLU A 6 13.06 1.83 -13.91
N GLN A 7 12.99 0.49 -13.96
CA GLN A 7 11.80 -0.20 -14.45
C GLN A 7 10.59 0.01 -13.52
N ALA A 8 10.78 -0.11 -12.21
CA ALA A 8 9.72 0.11 -11.23
C ALA A 8 9.23 1.57 -11.27
N ILE A 9 10.15 2.53 -11.33
CA ILE A 9 9.85 3.96 -11.46
C ILE A 9 9.07 4.24 -12.74
N LYS A 10 9.47 3.65 -13.87
CA LYS A 10 8.77 3.82 -15.15
C LYS A 10 7.35 3.26 -15.12
N ALA A 11 7.16 2.07 -14.52
CA ALA A 11 5.85 1.44 -14.37
C ALA A 11 4.92 2.27 -13.46
N LEU A 12 5.41 2.71 -12.30
CA LEU A 12 4.73 3.60 -11.37
C LEU A 12 4.28 4.89 -12.07
N SER A 13 5.23 5.58 -12.71
CA SER A 13 4.99 6.85 -13.41
C SER A 13 3.93 6.72 -14.50
N LYS A 14 3.87 5.59 -15.22
CA LYS A 14 2.83 5.33 -16.22
C LYS A 14 1.45 5.15 -15.59
N SER A 15 1.35 4.49 -14.45
CA SER A 15 0.07 4.34 -13.73
C SER A 15 -0.45 5.67 -13.21
N ILE A 16 0.42 6.46 -12.55
CA ILE A 16 0.05 7.75 -11.96
C ILE A 16 -0.44 8.72 -13.04
N ARG A 17 0.24 8.79 -14.19
CA ARG A 17 -0.18 9.63 -15.32
C ARG A 17 -1.57 9.26 -15.85
N ARG A 18 -1.88 7.97 -15.97
CA ARG A 18 -3.22 7.51 -16.39
C ARG A 18 -4.30 7.92 -15.39
N THR A 19 -4.01 7.76 -14.10
CA THR A 19 -4.94 8.17 -13.02
C THR A 19 -5.18 9.67 -13.01
N ARG A 20 -4.13 10.49 -13.09
CA ARG A 20 -4.25 11.96 -13.10
C ARG A 20 -4.95 12.48 -14.35
N ALA A 21 -4.86 11.77 -15.48
CA ALA A 21 -5.57 12.09 -16.71
C ALA A 21 -7.05 11.64 -16.73
N GLY A 22 -7.55 11.01 -15.66
CA GLY A 22 -8.92 10.49 -15.61
C GLY A 22 -9.19 9.29 -16.52
N LEU A 23 -8.13 8.64 -17.04
CA LEU A 23 -8.21 7.53 -18.00
C LEU A 23 -8.33 6.15 -17.32
N LYS A 24 -8.58 6.13 -16.01
CA LYS A 24 -8.69 4.93 -15.19
C LYS A 24 -10.16 4.70 -14.84
N ASP A 25 -10.55 3.43 -14.71
CA ASP A 25 -11.83 3.05 -14.10
C ASP A 25 -11.95 3.63 -12.67
N PRO A 26 -12.97 4.45 -12.37
CA PRO A 26 -13.19 5.00 -11.04
C PRO A 26 -13.33 3.95 -9.94
N LYS A 27 -13.75 2.72 -10.28
CA LYS A 27 -13.91 1.60 -9.33
C LYS A 27 -12.60 0.88 -9.00
N ARG A 28 -11.49 1.26 -9.62
CA ARG A 28 -10.17 0.63 -9.39
C ARG A 28 -9.24 1.54 -8.59
N PRO A 29 -8.22 0.98 -7.88
CA PRO A 29 -7.21 1.80 -7.21
C PRO A 29 -6.37 2.61 -8.22
N SER A 30 -5.74 3.68 -7.74
CA SER A 30 -4.91 4.60 -8.56
C SER A 30 -3.65 3.94 -9.14
N GLY A 31 -3.23 2.84 -8.53
CA GLY A 31 -2.25 1.91 -9.02
C GLY A 31 -2.25 0.69 -8.12
N SER A 32 -1.92 -0.47 -8.69
CA SER A 32 -1.75 -1.72 -7.95
C SER A 32 -0.41 -2.30 -8.37
N PHE A 33 0.49 -2.51 -7.41
CA PHE A 33 1.86 -2.90 -7.66
C PHE A 33 2.27 -4.03 -6.72
N ILE A 34 3.16 -4.89 -7.20
CA ILE A 34 3.86 -5.87 -6.38
C ILE A 34 5.35 -5.57 -6.54
N PHE A 35 6.00 -5.23 -5.44
CA PHE A 35 7.46 -5.11 -5.40
C PHE A 35 8.04 -6.42 -4.86
N ALA A 36 8.72 -7.17 -5.73
CA ALA A 36 9.37 -8.42 -5.36
C ALA A 36 10.89 -8.31 -5.57
N GLY A 37 11.65 -8.92 -4.67
CA GLY A 37 13.12 -8.91 -4.70
C GLY A 37 13.72 -9.14 -3.32
N PRO A 38 15.05 -9.27 -3.20
CA PRO A 38 15.73 -9.50 -1.91
C PRO A 38 15.45 -8.40 -0.88
N SER A 39 15.66 -8.71 0.40
CA SER A 39 15.60 -7.70 1.48
C SER A 39 16.68 -6.63 1.28
N GLY A 40 16.40 -5.40 1.69
CA GLY A 40 17.35 -4.28 1.60
C GLY A 40 17.45 -3.56 0.25
N VAL A 41 16.82 -4.05 -0.83
CA VAL A 41 16.94 -3.45 -2.18
C VAL A 41 16.13 -2.17 -2.42
N GLY A 42 15.44 -1.64 -1.39
CA GLY A 42 14.72 -0.36 -1.48
C GLY A 42 13.21 -0.43 -1.80
N LYS A 43 12.57 -1.60 -1.64
CA LYS A 43 11.11 -1.76 -1.89
C LYS A 43 10.26 -0.82 -1.01
N THR A 44 10.55 -0.76 0.29
CA THR A 44 9.87 0.11 1.25
C THR A 44 10.16 1.59 0.97
N GLU A 45 11.42 1.91 0.66
CA GLU A 45 11.85 3.27 0.34
C GLU A 45 11.14 3.83 -0.90
N LEU A 46 10.89 2.98 -1.90
CA LEU A 46 10.11 3.36 -3.09
C LEU A 46 8.65 3.69 -2.74
N SER A 47 8.07 2.99 -1.77
CA SER A 47 6.69 3.26 -1.29
C SER A 47 6.61 4.58 -0.52
N LYS A 48 7.60 4.83 0.35
CA LYS A 48 7.78 6.08 1.09
C LYS A 48 7.96 7.29 0.17
N THR A 49 8.87 7.17 -0.80
CA THR A 49 9.10 8.20 -1.83
C THR A 49 7.83 8.47 -2.65
N LEU A 50 7.03 7.42 -2.91
CA LEU A 50 5.77 7.58 -3.63
C LEU A 50 4.71 8.31 -2.81
N ALA A 51 4.62 8.04 -1.49
CA ALA A 51 3.72 8.75 -0.59
C ALA A 51 4.09 10.24 -0.54
N GLU A 52 5.36 10.56 -0.33
CA GLU A 52 5.88 11.93 -0.36
C GLU A 52 5.56 12.62 -1.70
N PHE A 53 5.76 11.95 -2.83
CA PHE A 53 5.46 12.53 -4.14
C PHE A 53 3.96 12.78 -4.39
N LEU A 54 3.08 11.91 -3.89
CA LEU A 54 1.65 11.99 -4.14
C LEU A 54 0.92 12.90 -3.15
N PHE A 55 1.38 12.93 -1.89
CA PHE A 55 0.67 13.55 -0.77
C PHE A 55 1.49 14.64 -0.07
N GLY A 56 2.77 14.81 -0.42
CA GLY A 56 3.67 15.79 0.20
C GLY A 56 4.23 15.36 1.55
N ASP A 57 3.88 14.16 2.01
CA ASP A 57 4.25 13.62 3.31
C ASP A 57 4.56 12.12 3.19
N GLU A 58 5.71 11.71 3.74
CA GLU A 58 6.08 10.29 3.82
C GLU A 58 5.21 9.54 4.82
N ASP A 59 4.74 10.22 5.88
CA ASP A 59 3.91 9.65 6.94
C ASP A 59 2.46 9.44 6.49
N ALA A 60 2.09 9.94 5.30
CA ALA A 60 0.85 9.55 4.62
C ALA A 60 0.85 8.07 4.17
N LEU A 61 1.99 7.38 4.23
CA LEU A 61 2.08 5.95 3.97
C LEU A 61 1.48 5.14 5.13
N ILE A 62 0.34 4.51 4.89
CA ILE A 62 -0.17 3.47 5.76
C ILE A 62 0.68 2.21 5.57
N ALA A 63 1.49 1.87 6.57
CA ALA A 63 2.36 0.70 6.58
C ALA A 63 1.78 -0.41 7.46
N LEU A 64 1.71 -1.62 6.92
CA LEU A 64 1.25 -2.82 7.63
C LEU A 64 2.34 -3.88 7.58
N ASP A 65 2.75 -4.40 8.73
CA ASP A 65 3.61 -5.58 8.79
C ASP A 65 2.77 -6.84 8.57
N MET A 66 2.80 -7.36 7.34
CA MET A 66 2.06 -8.56 6.96
C MET A 66 2.46 -9.81 7.75
N SER A 67 3.62 -9.80 8.42
CA SER A 67 4.06 -10.91 9.28
C SER A 67 3.13 -11.10 10.48
N GLU A 68 2.51 -10.03 10.97
CA GLU A 68 1.56 -10.04 12.09
C GLU A 68 0.18 -10.66 11.73
N PHE A 69 -0.06 -10.88 10.43
CA PHE A 69 -1.32 -11.37 9.87
C PHE A 69 -1.20 -12.77 9.24
N SER A 70 -0.14 -13.50 9.59
CA SER A 70 0.11 -14.85 9.08
C SER A 70 -0.92 -15.90 9.55
N GLU A 71 -1.57 -15.66 10.69
CA GLU A 71 -2.58 -16.56 11.24
C GLU A 71 -4.00 -16.18 10.81
N ARG A 72 -4.85 -17.19 10.61
CA ARG A 72 -6.23 -16.99 10.13
C ARG A 72 -7.06 -16.07 11.04
N HIS A 73 -6.83 -16.15 12.35
CA HIS A 73 -7.56 -15.34 13.33
C HIS A 73 -7.02 -13.91 13.40
N THR A 74 -5.71 -13.71 13.16
CA THR A 74 -5.11 -12.39 13.19
C THR A 74 -5.47 -11.56 11.97
N ALA A 75 -5.74 -12.19 10.82
CA ALA A 75 -6.23 -11.52 9.61
C ALA A 75 -7.53 -10.73 9.82
N SER A 76 -8.40 -11.16 10.73
CA SER A 76 -9.63 -10.42 11.06
C SER A 76 -9.35 -9.03 11.64
N ARG A 77 -8.21 -8.82 12.31
CA ARG A 77 -7.80 -7.52 12.86
C ARG A 77 -7.57 -6.44 11.79
N LEU A 78 -7.34 -6.82 10.52
CA LEU A 78 -7.20 -5.86 9.41
C LEU A 78 -8.51 -5.14 9.10
N PHE A 79 -9.63 -5.85 9.16
CA PHE A 79 -10.94 -5.39 8.69
C PHE A 79 -12.00 -5.28 9.81
N GLY A 80 -11.67 -5.75 11.01
CA GLY A 80 -12.57 -5.82 12.16
C GLY A 80 -13.01 -7.25 12.47
N SER A 81 -13.28 -7.51 13.75
CA SER A 81 -13.84 -8.79 14.18
C SER A 81 -15.25 -9.00 13.60
N PRO A 82 -15.74 -10.24 13.41
CA PRO A 82 -17.13 -10.49 13.05
C PRO A 82 -18.12 -10.06 14.15
N PRO A 83 -19.42 -9.83 13.83
CA PRO A 83 -20.45 -9.59 14.85
C PRO A 83 -20.46 -10.70 15.90
N GLY A 84 -20.43 -10.32 17.18
CA GLY A 84 -20.41 -11.27 18.30
C GLY A 84 -19.02 -11.68 18.81
N TYR A 85 -17.94 -11.12 18.25
CA TYR A 85 -16.57 -11.28 18.75
C TYR A 85 -16.04 -9.97 19.37
N VAL A 86 -15.08 -10.08 20.30
CA VAL A 86 -14.40 -8.92 20.90
C VAL A 86 -13.71 -8.10 19.79
N GLY A 87 -13.89 -6.77 19.80
CA GLY A 87 -13.37 -5.86 18.77
C GLY A 87 -14.29 -5.63 17.57
N TYR A 88 -15.56 -6.07 17.63
CA TYR A 88 -16.55 -5.81 16.56
C TYR A 88 -16.84 -4.32 16.36
N GLU A 89 -16.91 -3.53 17.44
CA GLU A 89 -17.21 -2.09 17.38
C GLU A 89 -15.97 -1.21 17.18
N GLU A 90 -14.76 -1.76 17.29
CA GLU A 90 -13.50 -0.99 17.22
C GLU A 90 -12.99 -0.76 15.79
N GLY A 91 -13.60 -1.38 14.77
CA GLY A 91 -13.12 -1.35 13.39
C GLY A 91 -11.82 -2.14 13.19
N GLY A 92 -11.43 -2.34 11.93
CA GLY A 92 -10.12 -2.91 11.59
C GLY A 92 -9.03 -1.85 11.51
N GLN A 93 -7.76 -2.24 11.61
CA GLN A 93 -6.64 -1.30 11.45
C GLN A 93 -6.65 -0.49 10.13
N LEU A 94 -7.38 -0.94 9.10
CA LEU A 94 -7.49 -0.29 7.80
C LEU A 94 -8.81 0.47 7.56
N THR A 95 -9.78 0.41 8.48
CA THR A 95 -11.16 0.87 8.28
C THR A 95 -11.65 1.75 9.42
#